data_AF-A0A964Y522-F1
#
_entry.id   AF-A0A964Y522-F1
#
_cell.length_a   1.000
_cell.length_b   1.000
_cell.length_c   1.000
_cell.angle_alpha   90.00
_cell.angle_beta   90.00
_cell.angle_gamma   90.00
#
_symmetry.space_group_name_H-M   'P 1'
#
loop_
_entity.id
_entity.type
_entity.pdbx_description
1 polymer ?
#
loop_
_entity_poly.entity_id
_entity_poly.type
_entity_poly.pdbx_seq_one_letter_code
_entity_poly.pdbx_strand_id
1 'polypeptide(L)'
;MTFFSKEKFFSLPKKRQHKQAAELLKLAIIKDPKRLEDYARLASWMDLSLPDSLDAFHDRYYLHMEEAMIPMQTHADPFENRSIDPLSKVTYFPVTIYLDNLRSAFNVGNILRTMEAFRIKSAFFNKNTPFVDHPKVQETAMGCAHLIDAHRNEALLPRPWIALECTKEAVDIQTFSFPKTFTLILGNEALGISQQVLAQVDFIVKIPLAGAKNSLNVSSAFSIAAYEIAKQLT
;
A
#
# COMPACT_ATOMS: atom_id res chain seq x y z
N MET A 1 3.02 9.88 22.86
CA MET A 1 2.25 10.92 23.59
C MET A 1 3.14 12.14 23.71
N THR A 2 2.95 13.17 22.89
CA THR A 2 3.60 14.47 23.12
C THR A 2 2.64 15.33 23.91
N PHE A 3 2.82 15.37 25.22
CA PHE A 3 2.14 16.33 26.08
C PHE A 3 2.55 17.75 25.66
N PHE A 4 1.60 18.52 25.14
CA PHE A 4 1.76 19.96 24.94
C PHE A 4 1.20 20.66 26.18
N SER A 5 1.94 21.62 26.74
CA SER A 5 1.40 22.57 27.71
C SER A 5 0.62 23.67 26.99
N LYS A 6 -0.36 24.30 27.66
CA LYS A 6 -1.11 25.45 27.13
C LYS A 6 -0.20 26.55 26.58
N GLU A 7 0.87 26.89 27.31
CA GLU A 7 1.87 27.92 26.91
C GLU A 7 2.55 27.57 25.59
N LYS A 8 3.12 26.37 25.49
CA LYS A 8 3.75 25.85 24.26
C LYS A 8 2.78 25.77 23.07
N PHE A 9 1.49 25.52 23.31
CA PHE A 9 0.49 25.52 22.24
C PHE A 9 0.29 26.93 21.68
N PHE A 10 0.13 27.93 22.55
CA PHE A 10 -0.02 29.32 22.14
C PHE A 10 1.27 29.95 21.58
N SER A 11 2.45 29.39 21.85
CA SER A 11 3.69 29.81 21.20
C SER A 11 3.76 29.38 19.72
N LEU A 12 2.89 28.49 19.25
CA LEU A 12 2.82 28.11 17.84
C LEU A 12 2.08 29.18 17.02
N PRO A 13 2.42 29.37 15.73
CA PRO A 13 1.60 30.16 14.82
C PRO A 13 0.15 29.63 14.78
N LYS A 14 -0.85 30.53 14.68
CA LYS A 14 -2.28 30.17 14.65
C LYS A 14 -2.57 29.03 13.66
N LYS A 15 -1.98 29.08 12.45
CA LYS A 15 -2.12 28.01 11.45
C LYS A 15 -1.68 26.63 11.96
N ARG A 16 -0.58 26.56 12.72
CA ARG A 16 -0.08 25.30 13.29
C ARG A 16 -0.94 24.81 14.45
N GLN A 17 -1.52 25.70 15.24
CA GLN A 17 -2.47 25.35 16.30
C GLN A 17 -3.69 24.64 15.70
N HIS A 18 -4.34 25.25 14.70
CA HIS A 18 -5.51 24.66 14.04
C HIS A 18 -5.17 23.39 13.27
N LYS A 19 -4.00 23.31 12.60
CA LYS A 19 -3.54 22.06 11.97
C LYS A 19 -3.42 20.91 12.98
N GLN A 20 -2.88 21.17 14.17
CA GLN A 20 -2.77 20.14 15.22
C GLN A 20 -4.14 19.72 15.76
N ALA A 21 -5.05 20.68 15.96
CA ALA A 21 -6.42 20.39 16.38
C ALA A 21 -7.17 19.55 15.35
N ALA A 22 -7.05 19.87 14.04
CA ALA A 22 -7.63 19.07 12.95
C ALA A 22 -7.11 17.62 12.94
N GLU A 23 -5.78 17.43 13.07
CA GLU A 23 -5.17 16.09 13.11
C GLU A 23 -5.63 15.26 14.30
N LEU A 24 -5.71 15.86 15.50
CA LEU A 24 -6.20 15.16 16.69
C LEU A 24 -7.67 14.77 16.55
N LEU A 25 -8.50 15.69 16.04
CA LEU A 25 -9.92 15.43 15.79
C LEU A 25 -10.10 14.29 14.79
N LYS A 26 -9.36 14.31 13.68
CA LYS A 26 -9.35 13.24 12.69
C LYS A 26 -8.96 11.90 13.30
N LEU A 27 -7.80 11.85 13.99
CA LEU A 27 -7.30 10.62 14.61
C LEU A 27 -8.25 10.06 15.67
N ALA A 28 -8.94 10.93 16.42
CA ALA A 28 -9.94 10.52 17.40
C ALA A 28 -11.07 9.72 16.76
N ILE A 29 -11.54 10.15 15.58
CA ILE A 29 -12.63 9.48 14.87
C ILE A 29 -12.15 8.24 14.13
N ILE A 30 -11.03 8.33 13.38
CA ILE A 30 -10.64 7.25 12.45
C ILE A 30 -9.72 6.18 13.06
N LYS A 31 -9.06 6.44 14.19
CA LYS A 31 -7.96 5.57 14.64
C LYS A 31 -8.01 5.22 16.12
N ASP A 32 -8.15 6.21 16.99
CA ASP A 32 -8.01 6.03 18.43
C ASP A 32 -8.94 6.99 19.18
N PRO A 33 -10.14 6.52 19.61
CA PRO A 33 -11.12 7.36 20.31
C PRO A 33 -10.58 8.07 21.55
N LYS A 34 -9.51 7.55 22.18
CA LYS A 34 -8.87 8.20 23.35
C LYS A 34 -8.25 9.55 22.99
N ARG A 35 -7.96 9.80 21.71
CA ARG A 35 -7.46 11.10 21.23
C ARG A 35 -8.50 12.20 21.30
N LEU A 36 -9.77 11.87 21.52
CA LEU A 36 -10.79 12.89 21.77
C LEU A 36 -10.47 13.69 23.06
N GLU A 37 -9.82 13.08 24.05
CA GLU A 37 -9.36 13.78 25.27
C GLU A 37 -8.20 14.75 24.98
N ASP A 38 -7.29 14.37 24.07
CA ASP A 38 -6.22 15.26 23.58
C ASP A 38 -6.84 16.48 22.88
N TYR A 39 -7.82 16.24 22.00
CA TYR A 39 -8.55 17.29 21.30
C TYR A 39 -9.35 18.20 22.25
N ALA A 40 -10.09 17.62 23.21
CA ALA A 40 -10.89 18.35 24.18
C ALA A 40 -10.07 19.37 24.97
N ARG A 41 -8.83 19.03 25.31
CA ARG A 41 -7.89 19.97 25.95
C ARG A 41 -7.56 21.14 25.05
N LEU A 42 -7.22 20.91 23.78
CA LEU A 42 -6.96 22.01 22.84
C LEU A 42 -8.20 22.86 22.60
N ALA A 43 -9.36 22.23 22.42
CA ALA A 43 -10.63 22.93 22.24
C ALA A 43 -10.92 23.86 23.42
N SER A 44 -10.72 23.39 24.67
CA SER A 44 -10.88 24.21 25.87
C SER A 44 -9.93 25.42 25.92
N TRP A 45 -8.72 25.30 25.39
CA TRP A 45 -7.79 26.42 25.33
C TRP A 45 -8.19 27.43 24.27
N MET A 46 -8.74 26.95 23.15
CA MET A 46 -9.21 27.76 22.02
C MET A 46 -10.62 28.32 22.22
N ASP A 47 -11.23 28.10 23.38
CA ASP A 47 -12.62 28.50 23.70
C ASP A 47 -13.65 27.89 22.74
N LEU A 48 -13.47 26.62 22.40
CA LEU A 48 -14.33 25.85 21.51
C LEU A 48 -15.09 24.77 22.27
N SER A 49 -16.39 24.64 21.99
CA SER A 49 -17.20 23.52 22.44
C SER A 49 -16.80 22.22 21.73
N LEU A 50 -16.97 21.10 22.44
CA LEU A 50 -16.86 19.78 21.86
C LEU A 50 -18.04 19.50 20.92
N PRO A 51 -17.79 18.92 19.74
CA PRO A 51 -18.86 18.42 18.88
C PRO A 51 -19.64 17.28 19.55
N ASP A 52 -20.95 17.21 19.30
CA ASP A 52 -21.88 16.23 19.87
C ASP A 52 -22.45 15.24 18.83
N SER A 53 -22.15 15.45 17.55
CA SER A 53 -22.65 14.68 16.42
C SER A 53 -21.59 14.61 15.31
N LEU A 54 -21.69 13.61 14.42
CA LEU A 54 -20.73 13.44 13.32
C LEU A 54 -20.67 14.66 12.39
N ASP A 55 -21.82 15.29 12.14
CA ASP A 55 -21.88 16.54 11.35
C ASP A 55 -21.17 17.69 12.07
N ALA A 56 -21.37 17.84 13.38
CA ALA A 56 -20.63 18.84 14.16
C ALA A 56 -19.12 18.55 14.19
N PHE A 57 -18.71 17.27 14.15
CA PHE A 57 -17.31 16.89 13.99
C PHE A 57 -16.78 17.34 12.61
N HIS A 58 -17.58 17.20 11.54
CA HIS A 58 -17.20 17.63 10.20
C HIS A 58 -17.00 19.15 10.17
N ASP A 59 -17.99 19.89 10.63
CA ASP A 59 -17.95 21.36 10.70
C ASP A 59 -16.73 21.84 11.49
N ARG A 60 -16.45 21.18 12.62
CA ARG A 60 -15.31 21.53 13.46
C ARG A 60 -13.98 21.23 12.77
N TYR A 61 -13.87 20.11 12.09
CA TYR A 61 -12.67 19.77 11.32
C TYR A 61 -12.46 20.79 10.19
N TYR A 62 -13.51 21.16 9.46
CA TYR A 62 -13.45 22.14 8.38
C TYR A 62 -13.04 23.52 8.86
N LEU A 63 -13.58 23.99 9.99
CA LEU A 63 -13.15 25.22 10.64
C LEU A 63 -11.64 25.21 10.95
N HIS A 64 -11.12 24.10 11.48
CA HIS A 64 -9.68 24.00 11.76
C HIS A 64 -8.84 23.99 10.47
N MET A 65 -9.31 23.33 9.40
CA MET A 65 -8.59 23.29 8.12
C MET A 65 -8.53 24.68 7.46
N GLU A 66 -9.64 25.41 7.49
CA GLU A 66 -9.73 26.79 6.98
C GLU A 66 -8.77 27.73 7.72
N GLU A 67 -8.80 27.71 9.06
CA GLU A 67 -7.91 28.51 9.91
C GLU A 67 -6.44 28.11 9.80
N ALA A 68 -6.17 26.84 9.44
CA ALA A 68 -4.83 26.36 9.11
C ALA A 68 -4.36 26.82 7.71
N MET A 69 -5.25 27.39 6.90
CA MET A 69 -5.06 27.69 5.48
C MET A 69 -4.61 26.46 4.69
N ILE A 70 -5.24 25.31 4.97
CA ILE A 70 -4.98 24.07 4.25
C ILE A 70 -6.14 23.85 3.27
N PRO A 71 -5.88 23.83 1.95
CA PRO A 71 -6.93 23.59 0.97
C PRO A 71 -7.55 22.21 1.16
N MET A 72 -8.87 22.16 1.10
CA MET A 72 -9.62 20.92 1.26
C MET A 72 -9.78 20.17 -0.06
N GLN A 73 -9.66 18.85 -0.01
CA GLN A 73 -10.07 17.99 -1.12
C GLN A 73 -11.57 17.72 -0.98
N THR A 74 -12.36 18.16 -1.97
CA THR A 74 -13.84 18.18 -1.94
C THR A 74 -14.50 16.80 -2.06
N HIS A 75 -13.74 15.72 -2.24
CA HIS A 75 -14.26 14.40 -2.60
C HIS A 75 -13.90 13.27 -1.63
N ALA A 76 -13.23 13.58 -0.51
CA ALA A 76 -12.87 12.58 0.51
C ALA A 76 -13.38 13.04 1.87
N ASP A 77 -14.26 12.24 2.48
CA ASP A 77 -14.69 12.46 3.85
C ASP A 77 -13.47 12.26 4.79
N PRO A 78 -13.08 13.28 5.58
CA PRO A 78 -11.90 13.23 6.43
C PRO A 78 -12.00 12.21 7.57
N PHE A 79 -13.20 11.78 7.93
CA PHE A 79 -13.49 10.76 8.94
C PHE A 79 -13.81 9.40 8.36
N GLU A 80 -13.78 9.26 7.03
CA GLU A 80 -13.91 7.97 6.41
C GLU A 80 -12.63 7.16 6.66
N ASN A 81 -12.72 6.18 7.56
CA ASN A 81 -11.63 5.24 7.83
C ASN A 81 -11.57 4.19 6.71
N ARG A 82 -11.26 4.61 5.48
CA ARG A 82 -10.98 3.67 4.37
C ARG A 82 -9.57 3.12 4.53
N SER A 83 -9.36 2.23 5.50
CA SER A 83 -8.15 1.40 5.48
C SER A 83 -8.25 0.35 4.38
N ILE A 84 -9.45 -0.18 4.12
CA ILE A 84 -9.76 -1.12 3.03
C ILE A 84 -11.20 -0.84 2.56
N ASP A 85 -11.42 -0.84 1.25
CA ASP A 85 -12.77 -0.85 0.66
C ASP A 85 -13.53 -2.15 1.01
N PRO A 86 -14.86 -2.22 0.80
CA PRO A 86 -15.60 -3.46 1.03
C PRO A 86 -14.96 -4.65 0.30
N LEU A 87 -14.79 -5.78 1.02
CA LEU A 87 -14.14 -6.96 0.47
C LEU A 87 -14.84 -7.46 -0.79
N SER A 88 -14.08 -7.65 -1.87
CA SER A 88 -14.59 -8.16 -3.14
C SER A 88 -15.05 -9.63 -3.01
N LYS A 89 -16.17 -9.94 -3.66
CA LYS A 89 -16.69 -11.32 -3.80
C LYS A 89 -16.08 -12.08 -4.99
N VAL A 90 -15.24 -11.42 -5.79
CA VAL A 90 -14.55 -12.05 -6.93
C VAL A 90 -13.58 -13.12 -6.40
N THR A 91 -13.60 -14.30 -7.01
CA THR A 91 -12.72 -15.41 -6.65
C THR A 91 -11.26 -15.07 -6.91
N TYR A 92 -10.36 -15.58 -6.07
CA TYR A 92 -8.93 -15.40 -6.29
C TYR A 92 -8.44 -16.23 -7.48
N PHE A 93 -7.55 -15.65 -8.30
CA PHE A 93 -6.81 -16.39 -9.30
C PHE A 93 -5.80 -17.33 -8.61
N PRO A 94 -5.57 -18.55 -9.13
CA PRO A 94 -4.57 -19.47 -8.59
C PRO A 94 -3.17 -19.08 -9.07
N VAL A 95 -2.81 -17.81 -8.88
CA VAL A 95 -1.51 -17.23 -9.19
C VAL A 95 -0.75 -17.02 -7.88
N THR A 96 0.53 -17.37 -7.88
CA THR A 96 1.43 -17.15 -6.75
C THR A 96 2.47 -16.11 -7.13
N ILE A 97 2.79 -15.19 -6.23
CA ILE A 97 3.87 -14.21 -6.44
C ILE A 97 5.09 -14.62 -5.60
N TYR A 98 6.26 -14.69 -6.20
CA TYR A 98 7.52 -14.90 -5.48
C TYR A 98 8.38 -13.64 -5.53
N LEU A 99 8.78 -13.15 -4.36
CA LEU A 99 9.58 -11.94 -4.17
C LEU A 99 11.04 -12.31 -3.91
N ASP A 100 11.83 -12.37 -4.97
CA ASP A 100 13.24 -12.75 -4.94
C ASP A 100 14.13 -11.57 -4.52
N ASN A 101 14.53 -11.58 -3.24
CA ASN A 101 15.48 -10.62 -2.66
C ASN A 101 15.08 -9.13 -2.82
N LEU A 102 13.79 -8.79 -2.77
CA LEU A 102 13.34 -7.40 -2.77
C LEU A 102 13.80 -6.66 -1.51
N ARG A 103 14.40 -5.47 -1.65
CA ARG A 103 14.91 -4.73 -0.48
C ARG A 103 13.94 -3.68 0.02
N SER A 104 13.14 -3.08 -0.85
CA SER A 104 12.25 -1.98 -0.49
C SER A 104 10.96 -2.48 0.14
N ALA A 105 10.80 -2.25 1.44
CA ALA A 105 9.53 -2.46 2.14
C ALA A 105 8.37 -1.65 1.50
N PHE A 106 8.68 -0.49 0.90
CA PHE A 106 7.68 0.31 0.18
C PHE A 106 7.15 -0.43 -1.06
N ASN A 107 8.06 -0.98 -1.88
CA ASN A 107 7.68 -1.76 -3.07
C ASN A 107 6.91 -3.01 -2.68
N VAL A 108 7.34 -3.72 -1.62
CA VAL A 108 6.65 -4.92 -1.11
C VAL A 108 5.21 -4.59 -0.76
N GLY A 109 4.95 -3.56 0.05
CA GLY A 109 3.56 -3.24 0.41
C GLY A 109 2.71 -2.81 -0.79
N ASN A 110 3.28 -2.07 -1.75
CA ASN A 110 2.57 -1.76 -3.01
C ASN A 110 2.25 -3.02 -3.82
N ILE A 111 3.16 -4.00 -3.88
CA ILE A 111 2.92 -5.28 -4.54
C ILE A 111 1.77 -6.02 -3.86
N LEU A 112 1.73 -6.07 -2.52
CA LEU A 112 0.62 -6.71 -1.78
C LEU A 112 -0.72 -6.03 -2.03
N ARG A 113 -0.73 -4.69 -2.13
CA ARG A 113 -1.91 -3.93 -2.50
C ARG A 113 -2.38 -4.25 -3.91
N THR A 114 -1.46 -4.30 -4.88
CA THR A 114 -1.75 -4.70 -6.27
C THR A 114 -2.25 -6.15 -6.35
N MET A 115 -1.65 -7.07 -5.58
CA MET A 115 -2.09 -8.46 -5.52
C MET A 115 -3.55 -8.56 -5.11
N GLU A 116 -3.93 -7.89 -4.01
CA GLU A 116 -5.33 -7.87 -3.59
C GLU A 116 -6.22 -7.29 -4.70
N ALA A 117 -5.86 -6.12 -5.25
CA ALA A 117 -6.68 -5.43 -6.25
C ALA A 117 -6.97 -6.28 -7.49
N PHE A 118 -6.04 -7.17 -7.86
CA PHE A 118 -6.19 -8.14 -8.95
C PHE A 118 -6.56 -9.55 -8.50
N ARG A 119 -6.99 -9.71 -7.24
CA ARG A 119 -7.47 -10.96 -6.64
C ARG A 119 -6.44 -12.09 -6.75
N ILE A 120 -5.21 -11.80 -6.35
CA ILE A 120 -4.12 -12.76 -6.17
C ILE A 120 -3.85 -12.89 -4.66
N LYS A 121 -3.89 -14.11 -4.12
CA LYS A 121 -3.83 -14.32 -2.66
C LYS A 121 -2.49 -14.81 -2.14
N SER A 122 -1.71 -15.56 -2.92
CA SER A 122 -0.52 -16.25 -2.40
C SER A 122 0.77 -15.51 -2.74
N ALA A 123 1.59 -15.22 -1.71
CA ALA A 123 2.91 -14.65 -1.88
C ALA A 123 3.98 -15.45 -1.12
N PHE A 124 5.13 -15.65 -1.74
CA PHE A 124 6.32 -16.22 -1.14
C PHE A 124 7.44 -15.19 -1.11
N PHE A 125 8.13 -15.14 0.01
CA PHE A 125 9.15 -14.15 0.29
C PHE A 125 10.48 -14.84 0.48
N ASN A 126 11.47 -14.44 -0.32
CA ASN A 126 12.84 -14.81 -0.02
C ASN A 126 13.23 -14.31 1.39
N LYS A 127 14.19 -15.01 2.02
CA LYS A 127 14.68 -14.69 3.37
C LYS A 127 15.07 -13.22 3.58
N ASN A 128 15.61 -12.56 2.55
CA ASN A 128 16.12 -11.18 2.65
C ASN A 128 15.05 -10.13 2.35
N THR A 129 13.84 -10.54 1.95
CA THR A 129 12.74 -9.62 1.61
C THR A 129 12.02 -9.18 2.88
N PRO A 130 11.75 -7.86 3.09
CA PRO A 130 10.87 -7.39 4.15
C PRO A 130 9.54 -8.11 4.12
N PHE A 131 9.13 -8.67 5.26
CA PHE A 131 7.95 -9.51 5.33
C PHE A 131 6.71 -8.72 5.69
N VAL A 132 5.55 -9.37 5.67
CA VAL A 132 4.26 -8.70 5.86
C VAL A 132 4.15 -7.98 7.21
N ASP A 133 4.81 -8.44 8.26
CA ASP A 133 4.82 -7.83 9.60
C ASP A 133 5.68 -6.56 9.71
N HIS A 134 6.48 -6.25 8.69
CA HIS A 134 7.34 -5.06 8.70
C HIS A 134 6.50 -3.77 8.71
N PRO A 135 6.75 -2.81 9.62
CA PRO A 135 5.90 -1.61 9.77
C PRO A 135 5.70 -0.81 8.48
N LYS A 136 6.78 -0.65 7.69
CA LYS A 136 6.70 0.06 6.42
C LYS A 136 5.92 -0.70 5.33
N VAL A 137 5.91 -2.04 5.39
CA VAL A 137 5.10 -2.87 4.48
C VAL A 137 3.62 -2.70 4.83
N GLN A 138 3.28 -2.76 6.13
CA GLN A 138 1.91 -2.53 6.61
C GLN A 138 1.39 -1.14 6.23
N GLU A 139 2.22 -0.12 6.39
CA GLU A 139 1.88 1.27 6.02
C GLU A 139 1.55 1.40 4.53
N THR A 140 2.37 0.82 3.64
CA THR A 140 2.21 1.00 2.19
C THR A 140 1.23 0.02 1.56
N ALA A 141 1.03 -1.15 2.18
CA ALA A 141 0.01 -2.10 1.76
C ALA A 141 -1.42 -1.61 2.04
N MET A 142 -1.59 -0.58 2.86
CA MET A 142 -2.91 0.01 3.19
C MET A 142 -3.92 -1.07 3.57
N GLY A 143 -3.59 -1.86 4.60
CA GLY A 143 -4.45 -2.94 5.08
C GLY A 143 -4.41 -4.21 4.23
N CYS A 144 -3.97 -4.21 2.98
CA CYS A 144 -3.99 -5.43 2.16
C CYS A 144 -3.05 -6.55 2.67
N ALA A 145 -2.03 -6.23 3.48
CA ALA A 145 -1.03 -7.19 3.92
C ALA A 145 -1.60 -8.40 4.70
N HIS A 146 -2.71 -8.22 5.44
CA HIS A 146 -3.36 -9.32 6.18
C HIS A 146 -4.34 -10.14 5.33
N LEU A 147 -4.62 -9.71 4.10
CA LEU A 147 -5.48 -10.42 3.15
C LEU A 147 -4.69 -11.40 2.27
N ILE A 148 -3.36 -11.32 2.31
CA ILE A 148 -2.44 -12.14 1.52
C ILE A 148 -1.95 -13.33 2.37
N ASP A 149 -2.03 -14.53 1.78
CA ASP A 149 -1.43 -15.74 2.32
C ASP A 149 0.09 -15.68 2.05
N ALA A 150 0.84 -15.16 3.03
CA ALA A 150 2.27 -14.92 2.92
C ALA A 150 3.12 -16.07 3.52
N HIS A 151 4.08 -16.54 2.74
CA HIS A 151 4.91 -17.70 3.07
C HIS A 151 6.41 -17.39 2.89
N ARG A 152 7.28 -18.16 3.55
CA ARG A 152 8.75 -18.12 3.36
C ARG A 152 9.34 -19.40 2.79
N ASN A 153 8.53 -20.46 2.66
CA ASN A 153 9.01 -21.78 2.23
C ASN A 153 8.97 -21.90 0.70
N GLU A 154 10.07 -21.58 0.03
CA GLU A 154 10.20 -21.63 -1.42
C GLU A 154 9.96 -23.03 -2.02
N ALA A 155 10.06 -24.11 -1.23
CA ALA A 155 9.83 -25.48 -1.70
C ALA A 155 8.38 -25.77 -2.11
N LEU A 156 7.43 -24.89 -1.77
CA LEU A 156 6.01 -25.04 -2.08
C LEU A 156 5.57 -24.23 -3.31
N LEU A 157 6.50 -23.59 -4.03
CA LEU A 157 6.17 -22.74 -5.17
C LEU A 157 5.55 -23.53 -6.33
N PRO A 158 4.29 -23.24 -6.71
CA PRO A 158 3.64 -23.91 -7.84
C PRO A 158 4.37 -23.66 -9.16
N ARG A 159 4.47 -24.72 -9.99
CA ARG A 159 4.95 -24.62 -11.37
C ARG A 159 3.80 -24.26 -12.33
N PRO A 160 4.09 -23.65 -13.50
CA PRO A 160 5.41 -23.19 -13.93
C PRO A 160 5.86 -21.91 -13.21
N TRP A 161 7.17 -21.68 -13.19
CA TRP A 161 7.81 -20.46 -12.72
C TRP A 161 8.04 -19.53 -13.89
N ILE A 162 7.52 -18.31 -13.78
CA ILE A 162 7.56 -17.30 -14.82
C ILE A 162 8.31 -16.08 -14.27
N ALA A 163 9.47 -15.78 -14.82
CA ALA A 163 10.24 -14.59 -14.47
C ALA A 163 9.69 -13.35 -15.17
N LEU A 164 9.40 -12.28 -14.42
CA LEU A 164 9.19 -10.95 -15.00
C LEU A 164 10.54 -10.23 -15.05
N GLU A 165 11.23 -10.31 -16.18
CA GLU A 165 12.61 -9.82 -16.32
C GLU A 165 12.93 -9.37 -17.75
N CYS A 166 13.83 -8.39 -17.89
CA CYS A 166 14.24 -7.83 -19.17
C CYS A 166 15.44 -8.58 -19.76
N THR A 167 15.29 -9.87 -20.06
CA THR A 167 16.31 -10.65 -20.79
C THR A 167 16.09 -10.60 -22.30
N LYS A 168 17.09 -11.05 -23.08
CA LYS A 168 16.99 -11.08 -24.56
C LYS A 168 15.98 -12.14 -25.03
N GLU A 169 15.87 -13.22 -24.27
CA GLU A 169 15.02 -14.38 -24.52
C GLU A 169 13.58 -14.17 -24.03
N ALA A 170 13.31 -13.07 -23.32
CA ALA A 170 12.01 -12.78 -22.75
C ALA A 170 10.95 -12.48 -23.82
N VAL A 171 9.80 -13.12 -23.66
CA VAL A 171 8.60 -12.95 -24.51
C VAL A 171 7.81 -11.75 -24.02
N ASP A 172 7.23 -10.97 -24.94
CA ASP A 172 6.38 -9.84 -24.58
C ASP A 172 5.13 -10.34 -23.84
N ILE A 173 4.85 -9.72 -22.69
CA ILE A 173 3.77 -10.15 -21.79
C ILE A 173 2.38 -10.15 -22.45
N GLN A 174 2.19 -9.31 -23.47
CA GLN A 174 0.92 -9.18 -24.21
C GLN A 174 0.67 -10.36 -25.15
N THR A 175 1.72 -11.03 -25.61
CA THR A 175 1.63 -12.17 -26.55
C THR A 175 1.87 -13.51 -25.86
N PHE A 176 2.37 -13.49 -24.62
CA PHE A 176 2.50 -14.66 -23.78
C PHE A 176 1.13 -15.10 -23.25
N SER A 177 0.80 -16.39 -23.40
CA SER A 177 -0.43 -16.99 -22.85
C SER A 177 -0.18 -17.52 -21.44
N PHE A 178 -0.72 -16.84 -20.43
CA PHE A 178 -0.56 -17.29 -19.05
C PHE A 178 -1.33 -18.60 -18.78
N PRO A 179 -0.70 -19.58 -18.11
CA PRO A 179 -1.43 -20.77 -17.64
C PRO A 179 -2.38 -20.40 -16.50
N LYS A 180 -3.35 -21.29 -16.21
CA LYS A 180 -4.32 -21.06 -15.12
C LYS A 180 -3.64 -20.93 -13.75
N THR A 181 -2.61 -21.73 -13.50
CA THR A 181 -1.87 -21.77 -12.24
C THR A 181 -0.39 -21.64 -12.52
N PHE A 182 0.30 -20.74 -11.81
CA PHE A 182 1.73 -20.50 -11.94
C PHE A 182 2.28 -19.65 -10.78
N THR A 183 3.61 -19.56 -10.73
CA THR A 183 4.32 -18.58 -9.90
C THR A 183 4.92 -17.50 -10.79
N LEU A 184 4.57 -16.23 -10.55
CA LEU A 184 5.26 -15.07 -11.12
C LEU A 184 6.38 -14.61 -10.19
N ILE A 185 7.60 -14.47 -10.71
CA ILE A 185 8.79 -14.12 -9.94
C ILE A 185 9.15 -12.67 -10.21
N LEU A 186 9.35 -11.90 -9.13
CA LEU A 186 9.78 -10.51 -9.13
C LEU A 186 11.15 -10.40 -8.47
N GLY A 187 12.09 -9.73 -9.13
CA GLY A 187 13.47 -9.62 -8.70
C GLY A 187 13.81 -8.37 -7.90
N ASN A 188 15.04 -8.33 -7.41
CA ASN A 188 15.62 -7.19 -6.70
C ASN A 188 15.64 -5.93 -7.58
N GLU A 189 15.46 -4.75 -6.97
CA GLU A 189 15.36 -3.48 -7.69
C GLU A 189 16.62 -3.08 -8.46
N ALA A 190 17.79 -3.52 -8.02
CA ALA A 190 19.08 -3.20 -8.64
C ALA A 190 19.69 -4.39 -9.38
N LEU A 191 19.47 -5.61 -8.87
CA LEU A 191 20.14 -6.82 -9.37
C LEU A 191 19.24 -7.69 -10.25
N GLY A 192 17.94 -7.40 -10.33
CA GLY A 192 16.97 -8.27 -10.99
C GLY A 192 16.77 -9.58 -10.24
N ILE A 193 16.24 -10.58 -10.94
CA ILE A 193 16.06 -11.94 -10.40
C ILE A 193 17.44 -12.62 -10.30
N SER A 194 17.67 -13.34 -9.20
CA SER A 194 18.94 -14.03 -8.98
C SER A 194 19.19 -15.08 -10.06
N GLN A 195 20.47 -15.25 -10.47
CA GLN A 195 20.85 -16.21 -11.51
C GLN A 195 20.45 -17.65 -11.16
N GLN A 196 20.46 -18.00 -9.86
CA GLN A 196 20.03 -19.32 -9.37
C GLN A 196 18.54 -19.57 -9.63
N VAL A 197 17.71 -18.53 -9.48
CA VAL A 197 16.27 -18.61 -9.75
C VAL A 197 16.00 -18.54 -11.25
N LEU A 198 16.66 -17.64 -11.98
CA LEU A 198 16.55 -17.53 -13.45
C LEU A 198 16.92 -18.84 -14.17
N ALA A 199 17.91 -19.59 -13.68
CA ALA A 199 18.27 -20.88 -14.26
C ALA A 199 17.19 -21.97 -14.10
N GLN A 200 16.19 -21.74 -13.24
CA GLN A 200 15.14 -22.71 -12.92
C GLN A 200 13.77 -22.33 -13.45
N VAL A 201 13.59 -21.13 -14.01
CA VAL A 201 12.30 -20.68 -14.53
C VAL A 201 11.92 -21.41 -15.80
N ASP A 202 10.63 -21.65 -15.97
CA ASP A 202 10.08 -22.30 -17.16
C ASP A 202 9.90 -21.29 -18.30
N PHE A 203 9.59 -20.03 -17.96
CA PHE A 203 9.40 -18.94 -18.92
C PHE A 203 9.95 -17.62 -18.39
N ILE A 204 10.35 -16.74 -19.32
CA ILE A 204 10.70 -15.34 -19.02
C ILE A 204 9.79 -14.45 -19.85
N VAL A 205 9.11 -13.52 -19.18
CA VAL A 205 8.25 -12.51 -19.80
C VAL A 205 8.77 -11.12 -19.50
N LYS A 206 8.57 -10.19 -20.43
CA LYS A 206 8.93 -8.78 -20.29
C LYS A 206 7.77 -7.86 -20.62
N ILE A 207 7.82 -6.66 -20.06
CA ILE A 207 6.95 -5.56 -20.48
C ILE A 207 7.67 -4.84 -21.62
N PRO A 208 7.09 -4.72 -22.82
CA PRO A 208 7.70 -3.95 -23.90
C PRO A 208 7.78 -2.46 -23.52
N LEU A 209 8.98 -1.90 -23.57
CA LEU A 209 9.26 -0.48 -23.27
C LEU A 209 9.79 0.22 -24.53
N ALA A 210 9.24 1.39 -24.86
CA ALA A 210 9.62 2.15 -26.04
C ALA A 210 10.55 3.35 -25.75
N GLY A 211 10.86 3.59 -24.47
CA GLY A 211 11.68 4.73 -24.04
C GLY A 211 13.16 4.38 -23.86
N ALA A 212 13.94 5.36 -23.40
CA ALA A 212 15.38 5.21 -23.13
C ALA A 212 15.71 4.39 -21.87
N LYS A 213 14.71 4.05 -21.05
CA LYS A 213 14.88 3.23 -19.84
C LYS A 213 14.57 1.78 -20.17
N ASN A 214 15.42 0.88 -19.69
CA ASN A 214 15.33 -0.56 -19.91
C ASN A 214 14.53 -1.31 -18.84
N SER A 215 14.01 -0.61 -17.83
CA SER A 215 13.27 -1.18 -16.71
C SER A 215 12.32 -0.16 -16.08
N LEU A 216 11.38 -0.66 -15.29
CA LEU A 216 10.46 0.11 -14.46
C LEU A 216 10.72 -0.20 -12.99
N ASN A 217 10.17 0.62 -12.08
CA ASN A 217 10.06 0.23 -10.68
C ASN A 217 9.32 -1.12 -10.58
N VAL A 218 9.83 -2.05 -9.77
CA VAL A 218 9.30 -3.43 -9.66
C VAL A 218 7.82 -3.49 -9.28
N SER A 219 7.33 -2.60 -8.40
CA SER A 219 5.90 -2.56 -8.04
C SER A 219 5.05 -2.05 -9.20
N SER A 220 5.56 -1.10 -9.99
CA SER A 220 4.89 -0.62 -11.21
C SER A 220 4.90 -1.68 -12.31
N ALA A 221 6.02 -2.38 -12.51
CA ALA A 221 6.11 -3.50 -13.44
C ALA A 221 5.11 -4.60 -13.06
N PHE A 222 5.04 -4.95 -11.78
CA PHE A 222 4.06 -5.91 -11.28
C PHE A 222 2.62 -5.44 -11.50
N SER A 223 2.28 -4.16 -11.28
CA SER A 223 0.93 -3.66 -11.56
C SER A 223 0.52 -3.80 -13.03
N ILE A 224 1.44 -3.57 -13.97
CA ILE A 224 1.19 -3.81 -15.40
C ILE A 224 0.99 -5.31 -15.67
N ALA A 225 1.85 -6.15 -15.10
CA ALA A 225 1.76 -7.60 -15.26
C ALA A 225 0.47 -8.18 -14.66
N ALA A 226 0.09 -7.76 -13.45
CA ALA A 226 -1.12 -8.19 -12.77
C ALA A 226 -2.38 -7.81 -13.55
N TYR A 227 -2.42 -6.60 -14.13
CA TYR A 227 -3.50 -6.19 -15.02
C TYR A 227 -3.60 -7.09 -16.25
N GLU A 228 -2.49 -7.37 -16.93
CA GLU A 228 -2.48 -8.23 -18.11
C GLU A 228 -2.88 -9.68 -17.76
N ILE A 229 -2.37 -10.23 -16.66
CA ILE A 229 -2.75 -11.56 -16.15
C ILE A 229 -4.25 -11.61 -15.88
N ALA A 230 -4.79 -10.63 -15.16
CA ALA A 230 -6.22 -10.57 -14.87
C ALA A 230 -7.05 -10.48 -16.16
N LYS A 231 -6.61 -9.68 -17.14
CA LYS A 231 -7.27 -9.56 -18.44
C LYS A 231 -7.30 -10.89 -19.21
N GLN A 232 -6.26 -11.71 -19.11
CA GLN A 232 -6.18 -12.99 -19.82
C GLN A 232 -6.88 -14.15 -19.07
N LEU A 233 -6.96 -14.08 -17.74
CA LEU A 233 -7.56 -15.14 -16.91
C LEU A 233 -9.04 -14.93 -16.59
N THR A 234 -9.59 -13.76 -16.92
CA THR A 234 -11.03 -13.46 -16.83
C THR A 234 -11.72 -13.82 -18.14
#